data_AF-A0AAN8GYQ9-F1
#
_entry.id   AF-A0AAN8GYQ9-F1
#
_cell.length_a   1.000
_cell.length_b   1.000
_cell.length_c   1.000
_cell.angle_alpha   90.00
_cell.angle_beta   90.00
_cell.angle_gamma   90.00
#
_symmetry.space_group_name_H-M   'P 1'
#
loop_
_entity.id
_entity.type
_entity.pdbx_description
1 polymer ?
#
loop_
_entity_poly.entity_id
_entity_poly.type
_entity_poly.pdbx_seq_one_letter_code
_entity_poly.pdbx_strand_id
1 'polypeptide(L)'
;MWSLCRTFISPALSTGGLPSLRRSVVAPLVSRSYGTRFNVPPSAEFVSRVSGISTMYKLPHQESAEGLDAAFIGVPIDTGTSNRPGARFGPRQIRVESALLRSFNSGTRAAPYDSLMVADIGDVNVNLYDLKDTCTRIREFYRRVLSAGCIPLTMGGDHTIAYPILQAVAEKHGPVGLVHVDAHADTSDVVLGERIGHGTPFRRCVEEGLLDCSRVVQIGLRGSGYSADSYAWSRAQVPEINNI
;
A
#
# COMPACT_ATOMS: atom_id res chain seq x y z
N MET A 1 -27.55 -11.40 -5.23
CA MET A 1 -28.84 -11.38 -4.52
C MET A 1 -29.47 -10.00 -4.74
N TRP A 2 -30.33 -9.88 -5.75
CA TRP A 2 -31.00 -8.61 -6.09
C TRP A 2 -32.38 -8.61 -5.40
N SER A 3 -32.65 -7.62 -4.56
CA SER A 3 -33.98 -7.41 -3.98
C SER A 3 -34.68 -6.27 -4.72
N LEU A 4 -35.73 -6.59 -5.47
CA LEU A 4 -36.68 -5.63 -6.03
C LEU A 4 -37.57 -5.11 -4.89
N CYS A 5 -37.50 -3.81 -4.58
CA CYS A 5 -38.53 -3.14 -3.79
C CYS A 5 -39.63 -2.65 -4.73
N ARG A 6 -40.84 -3.23 -4.63
CA ARG A 6 -42.07 -2.68 -5.21
C ARG A 6 -42.62 -1.60 -4.27
N THR A 7 -42.74 -0.38 -4.76
CA THR A 7 -43.46 0.71 -4.07
C THR A 7 -44.95 0.58 -4.40
N PHE A 8 -45.79 0.37 -3.38
CA PHE A 8 -47.24 0.54 -3.52
C PHE A 8 -47.59 2.02 -3.31
N ILE A 9 -48.20 2.65 -4.32
CA ILE A 9 -48.80 3.98 -4.20
C ILE A 9 -50.25 3.78 -3.76
N SER A 10 -50.65 4.43 -2.67
CA SER A 10 -52.05 4.58 -2.26
C SER A 10 -52.40 6.08 -2.22
N PRO A 11 -53.61 6.51 -2.63
CA PRO A 11 -53.91 7.92 -2.81
C PRO A 11 -54.43 8.62 -1.53
N ALA A 12 -53.92 9.84 -1.36
CA ALA A 12 -54.45 11.07 -0.76
C ALA A 12 -55.47 11.01 0.40
N LEU A 13 -55.17 11.73 1.48
CA LEU A 13 -56.17 12.48 2.28
C LEU A 13 -55.57 13.77 2.92
N SER A 14 -56.36 14.83 2.76
CA SER A 14 -56.44 16.21 3.28
C SER A 14 -55.41 16.85 4.25
N THR A 15 -54.99 18.06 3.82
CA THR A 15 -54.78 19.35 4.53
C THR A 15 -54.73 19.39 6.06
N GLY A 16 -53.56 19.78 6.59
CA GLY A 16 -53.35 20.30 7.95
C GLY A 16 -52.04 21.10 8.02
N GLY A 17 -52.05 22.26 8.66
CA GLY A 17 -51.04 23.32 8.55
C GLY A 17 -49.60 22.97 8.98
N LEU A 18 -48.64 23.63 8.34
CA LEU A 18 -47.20 23.57 8.62
C LEU A 18 -46.80 24.54 9.74
N PRO A 19 -46.17 24.07 10.84
CA PRO A 19 -45.30 24.92 11.65
C PRO A 19 -43.91 24.99 11.00
N SER A 20 -43.32 26.18 10.99
CA SER A 20 -42.00 26.47 10.44
C SER A 20 -40.89 25.76 11.25
N LEU A 21 -40.41 24.63 10.73
CA LEU A 21 -39.17 24.02 11.20
C LEU A 21 -37.99 24.85 10.69
N ARG A 22 -37.44 25.67 11.58
CA ARG A 22 -36.12 26.28 11.41
C ARG A 22 -35.13 25.16 11.07
N ARG A 23 -34.48 25.25 9.92
CA ARG A 23 -33.38 24.37 9.50
C ARG A 23 -32.31 24.38 10.58
N SER A 24 -32.24 23.31 11.38
CA SER A 24 -31.01 23.01 12.09
C SER A 24 -29.98 22.64 11.02
N VAL A 25 -28.94 23.46 10.90
CA VAL A 25 -27.74 23.12 10.17
C VAL A 25 -27.29 21.74 10.65
N VAL A 26 -27.22 20.78 9.74
CA VAL A 26 -26.68 19.45 10.00
C VAL A 26 -25.25 19.65 10.48
N ALA A 27 -25.02 19.53 11.79
CA ALA A 27 -23.70 19.44 12.34
C ALA A 27 -22.99 18.23 11.68
N PRO A 28 -21.68 18.30 11.38
CA PRO A 28 -20.96 17.14 10.89
C PRO A 28 -21.19 16.00 11.89
N LEU A 29 -21.50 14.80 11.38
CA LEU A 29 -21.47 13.59 12.18
C LEU A 29 -20.01 13.34 12.57
N VAL A 30 -19.57 14.05 13.62
CA VAL A 30 -18.33 13.77 14.34
C VAL A 30 -18.50 12.34 14.83
N SER A 31 -17.62 11.45 14.36
CA SER A 31 -17.58 10.07 14.86
C SER A 31 -17.58 10.12 16.38
N ARG A 32 -18.45 9.34 17.03
CA ARG A 32 -18.28 9.05 18.45
C ARG A 32 -16.92 8.36 18.60
N SER A 33 -15.89 9.14 18.86
CA SER A 33 -14.60 8.65 19.32
C SER A 33 -14.87 8.06 20.70
N TYR A 34 -15.02 6.75 20.77
CA TYR A 34 -14.61 6.07 22.00
C TYR A 34 -13.17 6.53 22.26
N GLY A 35 -12.92 7.12 23.43
CA GLY A 35 -11.78 8.00 23.74
C GLY A 35 -10.41 7.34 23.62
N THR A 36 -10.04 6.96 22.42
CA THR A 36 -8.77 6.40 22.03
C THR A 36 -7.90 7.54 21.51
N ARG A 37 -6.63 7.53 21.90
CA ARG A 37 -5.62 8.49 21.42
C ARG A 37 -5.28 8.25 19.93
N PHE A 38 -5.68 7.10 19.38
CA PHE A 38 -5.28 6.61 18.07
C PHE A 38 -6.32 6.89 16.98
N ASN A 39 -5.87 6.88 15.74
CA ASN A 39 -6.75 6.92 14.58
C ASN A 39 -7.42 5.56 14.38
N VAL A 40 -8.75 5.53 14.42
CA VAL A 40 -9.54 4.31 14.26
C VAL A 40 -10.46 4.43 13.04
N PRO A 41 -10.52 3.41 12.17
CA PRO A 41 -11.51 3.36 11.10
C PRO A 41 -12.95 3.48 11.62
N PRO A 42 -13.82 4.26 10.96
CA PRO A 42 -15.22 4.37 11.38
C PRO A 42 -15.93 3.01 11.31
N SER A 43 -16.67 2.67 12.37
CA SER A 43 -17.45 1.43 12.41
C SER A 43 -18.57 1.45 11.37
N ALA A 44 -18.73 0.33 10.67
CA ALA A 44 -19.80 0.13 9.70
C ALA A 44 -21.20 0.05 10.32
N GLU A 45 -21.29 -0.03 11.66
CA GLU A 45 -22.55 0.05 12.40
C GLU A 45 -23.13 1.47 12.36
N PHE A 46 -22.29 2.49 12.20
CA PHE A 46 -22.70 3.89 12.27
C PHE A 46 -22.42 4.66 10.97
N VAL A 47 -21.44 4.23 10.17
CA VAL A 47 -21.08 4.88 8.90
C VAL A 47 -21.14 3.88 7.76
N SER A 48 -21.94 4.18 6.74
CA SER A 48 -22.04 3.34 5.55
C SER A 48 -20.66 3.20 4.87
N ARG A 49 -20.30 1.97 4.49
CA ARG A 49 -19.00 1.67 3.87
C ARG A 49 -18.82 2.35 2.52
N VAL A 50 -19.88 2.68 1.81
CA VAL A 50 -19.81 3.40 0.52
C VAL A 50 -19.68 4.91 0.64
N SER A 51 -19.80 5.48 1.85
CA SER A 51 -19.84 6.94 2.06
C SER A 51 -18.50 7.51 2.55
N GLY A 52 -18.22 8.78 2.24
CA GLY A 52 -16.99 9.47 2.67
C GLY A 52 -15.84 9.32 1.68
N ILE A 53 -14.70 9.92 2.02
CA ILE A 53 -13.49 9.92 1.17
C ILE A 53 -12.82 8.53 1.26
N SER A 54 -12.45 7.97 0.12
CA SER A 54 -11.83 6.65 0.02
C SER A 54 -10.31 6.71 0.30
N THR A 55 -9.95 6.95 1.55
CA THR A 55 -8.60 6.69 2.09
C THR A 55 -8.45 5.21 2.48
N MET A 56 -7.20 4.77 2.68
CA MET A 56 -6.88 3.41 3.09
C MET A 56 -7.53 3.09 4.44
N TYR A 57 -8.35 2.03 4.48
CA TYR A 57 -9.19 1.64 5.62
C TYR A 57 -10.13 2.75 6.14
N LYS A 58 -10.41 3.80 5.35
CA LYS A 58 -11.10 5.01 5.82
C LYS A 58 -10.43 5.70 7.02
N LEU A 59 -9.12 5.53 7.17
CA LEU A 59 -8.34 6.29 8.15
C LEU A 59 -8.28 7.77 7.75
N PRO A 60 -7.97 8.67 8.69
CA PRO A 60 -7.70 10.07 8.36
C PRO A 60 -6.59 10.20 7.31
N HIS A 61 -6.72 11.20 6.44
CA HIS A 61 -5.61 11.63 5.60
C HIS A 61 -4.71 12.58 6.40
N GLN A 62 -3.40 12.39 6.31
CA GLN A 62 -2.40 13.28 6.88
C GLN A 62 -1.36 13.64 5.81
N GLU A 63 -0.86 14.88 5.82
CA GLU A 63 0.09 15.34 4.79
C GLU A 63 1.52 14.79 5.00
N SER A 64 1.85 14.37 6.22
CA SER A 64 3.20 13.91 6.61
C SER A 64 3.15 12.68 7.51
N ALA A 65 4.31 12.03 7.68
CA ALA A 65 4.47 10.88 8.58
C ALA A 65 4.72 11.26 10.04
N GLU A 66 4.75 12.56 10.38
CA GLU A 66 5.10 13.02 11.73
C GLU A 66 4.06 12.56 12.76
N GLY A 67 4.55 11.99 13.87
CA GLY A 67 3.70 11.48 14.95
C GLY A 67 2.95 10.18 14.63
N LEU A 68 3.19 9.56 13.47
CA LEU A 68 2.62 8.27 13.09
C LEU A 68 3.60 7.13 13.40
N ASP A 69 3.09 6.05 13.98
CA ASP A 69 3.85 4.80 14.14
C ASP A 69 3.97 4.06 12.80
N ALA A 70 2.92 4.10 11.98
CA ALA A 70 2.89 3.53 10.63
C ALA A 70 2.02 4.37 9.69
N ALA A 71 2.33 4.33 8.39
CA ALA A 71 1.59 5.10 7.38
C ALA A 71 1.34 4.29 6.11
N PHE A 72 0.10 4.35 5.60
CA PHE A 72 -0.21 3.84 4.27
C PHE A 72 0.22 4.83 3.20
N ILE A 73 0.91 4.31 2.18
CA ILE A 73 1.52 5.12 1.10
C ILE A 73 1.22 4.46 -0.24
N GLY A 74 0.68 5.20 -1.21
CA GLY A 74 0.57 4.71 -2.58
C GLY A 74 1.76 5.11 -3.46
N VAL A 75 2.17 4.25 -4.37
CA VAL A 75 3.19 4.55 -5.41
C VAL A 75 2.63 4.20 -6.79
N PRO A 76 1.87 5.11 -7.43
CA PRO A 76 1.08 4.80 -8.63
C PRO A 76 1.89 4.87 -9.93
N ILE A 77 2.82 3.93 -10.15
CA ILE A 77 3.66 3.86 -11.36
C ILE A 77 3.70 2.46 -11.97
N ASP A 78 3.72 2.36 -13.29
CA ASP A 78 3.91 1.08 -14.00
C ASP A 78 4.77 1.20 -15.27
N THR A 79 5.59 2.25 -15.36
CA THR A 79 6.45 2.50 -16.53
C THR A 79 7.69 1.59 -16.57
N GLY A 80 7.95 0.82 -15.51
CA GLY A 80 8.96 -0.25 -15.49
C GLY A 80 8.40 -1.60 -15.96
N THR A 81 7.12 -1.67 -16.32
CA THR A 81 6.43 -2.89 -16.75
C THR A 81 6.77 -3.24 -18.19
N SER A 82 7.16 -4.50 -18.44
CA SER A 82 7.55 -4.95 -19.78
C SER A 82 6.40 -5.47 -20.66
N ASN A 83 5.24 -5.81 -20.08
CA ASN A 83 4.14 -6.46 -20.80
C ASN A 83 2.81 -5.73 -20.65
N ARG A 84 2.00 -6.05 -19.63
CA ARG A 84 0.65 -5.49 -19.46
C ARG A 84 0.68 -4.35 -18.43
N PRO A 85 0.55 -3.08 -18.83
CA PRO A 85 0.45 -1.97 -17.88
C PRO A 85 -0.92 -1.96 -17.19
N GLY A 86 -1.06 -1.10 -16.18
CA GLY A 86 -2.30 -0.91 -15.42
C GLY A 86 -2.08 -0.82 -13.91
N ALA A 87 -0.92 -1.25 -13.41
CA ALA A 87 -0.61 -1.24 -11.97
C ALA A 87 -0.58 0.18 -11.38
N ARG A 88 -0.41 1.24 -12.19
CA ARG A 88 -0.52 2.63 -11.73
C ARG A 88 -1.88 2.99 -11.09
N PHE A 89 -2.94 2.24 -11.42
CA PHE A 89 -4.28 2.41 -10.81
C PHE A 89 -4.48 1.59 -9.53
N GLY A 90 -3.54 0.71 -9.19
CA GLY A 90 -3.60 -0.19 -8.04
C GLY A 90 -3.86 0.51 -6.71
N PRO A 91 -3.06 1.53 -6.31
CA PRO A 91 -3.24 2.19 -5.02
C PRO A 91 -4.63 2.80 -4.84
N ARG A 92 -5.21 3.35 -5.91
CA ARG A 92 -6.57 3.92 -5.88
C ARG A 92 -7.62 2.83 -5.67
N GLN A 93 -7.54 1.72 -6.42
CA GLN A 93 -8.52 0.65 -6.29
C GLN A 93 -8.43 -0.06 -4.93
N ILE A 94 -7.21 -0.27 -4.42
CA ILE A 94 -6.99 -0.85 -3.09
C ILE A 94 -7.69 0.00 -2.02
N ARG A 95 -7.53 1.32 -2.05
CA ARG A 95 -8.23 2.22 -1.10
C ARG A 95 -9.74 2.08 -1.17
N VAL A 96 -10.31 2.07 -2.39
CA VAL A 96 -11.76 1.90 -2.59
C VAL A 96 -12.27 0.61 -1.95
N GLU A 97 -11.60 -0.52 -2.22
CA GLU A 97 -12.03 -1.83 -1.70
C GLU A 97 -11.70 -2.02 -0.21
N SER A 98 -10.70 -1.32 0.32
CA SER A 98 -10.31 -1.39 1.74
C SER A 98 -11.45 -0.98 2.70
N ALA A 99 -12.44 -0.23 2.20
CA ALA A 99 -13.64 0.18 2.94
C ALA A 99 -14.46 -1.00 3.47
N LEU A 100 -14.23 -2.24 3.00
CA LEU A 100 -14.87 -3.47 3.47
C LEU A 100 -14.28 -4.01 4.78
N LEU A 101 -13.06 -3.61 5.13
CA LEU A 101 -12.29 -4.19 6.23
C LEU A 101 -12.76 -3.66 7.60
N ARG A 102 -12.42 -4.39 8.67
CA ARG A 102 -12.81 -4.09 10.06
C ARG A 102 -11.56 -3.96 10.93
N SER A 103 -11.72 -3.36 12.11
CA SER A 103 -10.60 -3.00 13.00
C SER A 103 -9.93 -4.19 13.70
N PHE A 104 -10.60 -5.34 13.79
CA PHE A 104 -10.10 -6.52 14.51
C PHE A 104 -9.82 -7.68 13.55
N ASN A 105 -8.74 -8.40 13.81
CA ASN A 105 -8.50 -9.71 13.22
C ASN A 105 -9.18 -10.79 14.08
N SER A 106 -10.17 -11.50 13.54
CA SER A 106 -10.91 -12.52 14.31
C SER A 106 -10.09 -13.77 14.68
N GLY A 107 -9.04 -14.09 13.92
CA GLY A 107 -8.20 -15.27 14.16
C GLY A 107 -7.16 -15.03 15.24
N THR A 108 -6.47 -13.88 15.20
CA THR A 108 -5.39 -13.54 16.13
C THR A 108 -5.84 -12.65 17.28
N ARG A 109 -7.03 -12.05 17.19
CA ARG A 109 -7.57 -11.03 18.09
C ARG A 109 -6.75 -9.72 18.11
N ALA A 110 -5.85 -9.53 17.15
CA ALA A 110 -5.08 -8.29 17.04
C ALA A 110 -5.98 -7.11 16.66
N ALA A 111 -5.75 -5.98 17.32
CA ALA A 111 -6.47 -4.72 17.14
C ALA A 111 -5.44 -3.58 16.94
N PRO A 112 -4.87 -3.42 15.73
CA PRO A 112 -3.74 -2.51 15.51
C PRO A 112 -4.07 -1.05 15.88
N TYR A 113 -5.31 -0.62 15.63
CA TYR A 113 -5.76 0.75 15.87
C TYR A 113 -6.03 1.07 17.35
N ASP A 114 -5.90 0.09 18.24
CA ASP A 114 -5.99 0.30 19.69
C ASP A 114 -4.61 0.56 20.31
N SER A 115 -3.53 0.47 19.53
CA SER A 115 -2.15 0.58 20.03
C SER A 115 -1.20 1.39 19.16
N LEU A 116 -1.57 1.68 17.90
CA LEU A 116 -0.72 2.38 16.95
C LEU A 116 -1.43 3.59 16.34
N MET A 117 -0.70 4.69 16.19
CA MET A 117 -1.13 5.85 15.43
C MET A 117 -0.87 5.60 13.94
N VAL A 118 -1.95 5.39 13.16
CA VAL A 118 -1.87 5.06 11.74
C VAL A 118 -2.71 6.03 10.90
N ALA A 119 -2.19 6.48 9.76
CA ALA A 119 -2.93 7.30 8.81
C ALA A 119 -2.61 6.93 7.36
N ASP A 120 -3.41 7.44 6.42
CA ASP A 120 -3.09 7.41 4.99
C ASP A 120 -2.41 8.73 4.61
N ILE A 121 -1.16 8.67 4.15
CA ILE A 121 -0.40 9.88 3.78
C ILE A 121 -0.41 10.16 2.28
N GLY A 122 -1.34 9.53 1.56
CA GLY A 122 -1.55 9.76 0.13
C GLY A 122 -0.52 9.01 -0.73
N ASP A 123 -0.18 9.62 -1.86
CA ASP A 123 0.63 9.00 -2.90
C ASP A 123 1.95 9.74 -3.10
N VAL A 124 3.00 9.00 -3.46
CA VAL A 124 4.22 9.60 -4.02
C VAL A 124 3.88 10.25 -5.35
N ASN A 125 4.23 11.53 -5.51
CA ASN A 125 4.06 12.22 -6.79
C ASN A 125 5.13 11.76 -7.79
N VAL A 126 4.78 10.80 -8.64
CA VAL A 126 5.68 10.15 -9.61
C VAL A 126 5.77 10.93 -10.94
N ASN A 127 6.81 10.66 -11.71
CA ASN A 127 6.97 11.16 -13.08
C ASN A 127 6.66 10.04 -14.08
N LEU A 128 5.48 10.11 -14.71
CA LEU A 128 5.02 9.09 -15.66
C LEU A 128 5.84 9.03 -16.96
N TYR A 129 6.74 9.98 -17.20
CA TYR A 129 7.56 10.04 -18.41
C TYR A 129 9.04 9.74 -18.15
N ASP A 130 9.45 9.70 -16.88
CA ASP A 130 10.83 9.43 -16.50
C ASP A 130 10.88 8.50 -15.28
N LEU A 131 11.26 7.25 -15.54
CA LEU A 131 11.38 6.21 -14.52
C LEU A 131 12.54 6.49 -13.55
N LYS A 132 13.63 7.11 -14.02
CA LYS A 132 14.81 7.41 -13.20
C LYS A 132 14.52 8.57 -12.23
N ASP A 133 13.84 9.61 -12.71
CA ASP A 133 13.30 10.68 -11.86
C ASP A 133 12.30 10.11 -10.84
N THR A 134 11.40 9.22 -11.28
CA THR A 134 10.46 8.55 -10.37
C THR A 134 11.17 7.77 -9.27
N CYS A 135 12.23 7.02 -9.58
CA CYS A 135 13.02 6.31 -8.57
C CYS A 135 13.61 7.28 -7.54
N THR A 136 14.15 8.42 -8.00
CA THR A 136 14.70 9.46 -7.12
C THR A 136 13.62 10.00 -6.19
N ARG A 137 12.44 10.35 -6.71
CA ARG A 137 11.32 10.88 -5.92
C ARG A 137 10.79 9.89 -4.89
N ILE A 138 10.71 8.61 -5.26
CA ILE A 138 10.32 7.55 -4.32
C ILE A 138 11.35 7.47 -3.19
N ARG A 139 12.64 7.38 -3.51
CA ARG A 139 13.69 7.30 -2.48
C ARG A 139 13.63 8.48 -1.51
N GLU A 140 13.54 9.71 -2.02
CA GLU A 140 13.47 10.91 -1.16
C GLU A 140 12.18 10.98 -0.32
N PHE A 141 11.05 10.51 -0.87
CA PHE A 141 9.81 10.39 -0.10
C PHE A 141 9.99 9.44 1.09
N TYR A 142 10.54 8.25 0.84
CA TYR A 142 10.74 7.24 1.88
C TYR A 142 11.81 7.63 2.89
N ARG A 143 12.87 8.35 2.49
CA ARG A 143 13.83 8.96 3.43
C ARG A 143 13.13 9.83 4.46
N ARG A 144 12.18 10.68 4.04
CA ARG A 144 11.42 11.55 4.95
C ARG A 144 10.52 10.74 5.89
N VAL A 145 9.76 9.77 5.36
CA VAL A 145 8.89 8.89 6.16
C VAL A 145 9.71 8.17 7.23
N LEU A 146 10.83 7.56 6.82
CA LEU A 146 11.71 6.83 7.72
C LEU A 146 12.36 7.77 8.74
N SER A 147 12.76 8.99 8.36
CA SER A 147 13.35 9.95 9.31
C SER A 147 12.39 10.37 10.43
N ALA A 148 11.07 10.35 10.17
CA ALA A 148 10.05 10.60 11.17
C ALA A 148 9.84 9.44 12.16
N GLY A 149 10.56 8.32 12.00
CA GLY A 149 10.37 7.12 12.81
C GLY A 149 9.18 6.25 12.40
N CYS A 150 8.52 6.58 11.29
CA CYS A 150 7.31 5.92 10.82
C CYS A 150 7.62 4.67 9.96
N ILE A 151 6.83 3.61 10.14
CA ILE A 151 6.90 2.38 9.34
C ILE A 151 6.04 2.53 8.08
N PRO A 152 6.61 2.45 6.86
CA PRO A 152 5.85 2.56 5.63
C PRO A 152 5.08 1.28 5.29
N LEU A 153 3.81 1.42 4.94
CA LEU A 153 2.93 0.37 4.42
C LEU A 153 2.53 0.70 2.97
N THR A 154 3.27 0.15 2.02
CA THR A 154 3.21 0.56 0.62
C THR A 154 2.16 -0.19 -0.18
N MET A 155 1.31 0.54 -0.90
CA MET A 155 0.47 0.04 -1.98
C MET A 155 1.12 0.47 -3.30
N GLY A 156 1.60 -0.50 -4.06
CA GLY A 156 2.44 -0.24 -5.22
C GLY A 156 1.69 -0.06 -6.53
N GLY A 157 2.49 0.27 -7.54
CA GLY A 157 2.27 -0.12 -8.92
C GLY A 157 3.16 -1.32 -9.25
N ASP A 158 4.00 -1.25 -10.27
CA ASP A 158 4.88 -2.39 -10.61
C ASP A 158 6.06 -2.57 -9.62
N HIS A 159 6.75 -3.71 -9.71
CA HIS A 159 7.77 -4.12 -8.73
C HIS A 159 9.03 -3.24 -8.75
N THR A 160 9.20 -2.37 -9.74
CA THR A 160 10.35 -1.46 -9.83
C THR A 160 10.45 -0.57 -8.58
N ILE A 161 9.32 -0.25 -7.94
CA ILE A 161 9.27 0.60 -6.75
C ILE A 161 10.05 0.05 -5.56
N ALA A 162 10.26 -1.28 -5.49
CA ALA A 162 10.98 -1.91 -4.39
C ALA A 162 12.43 -1.42 -4.31
N TYR A 163 13.06 -1.16 -5.46
CA TYR A 163 14.44 -0.72 -5.54
C TYR A 163 14.71 0.62 -4.82
N PRO A 164 14.07 1.75 -5.20
CA PRO A 164 14.28 3.02 -4.51
C PRO A 164 13.76 3.03 -3.06
N ILE A 165 12.77 2.19 -2.72
CA ILE A 165 12.33 2.02 -1.33
C ILE A 165 13.43 1.35 -0.49
N LEU A 166 14.03 0.27 -0.99
CA LEU A 166 15.10 -0.45 -0.31
C LEU A 166 16.37 0.40 -0.18
N GLN A 167 16.65 1.29 -1.13
CA GLN A 167 17.72 2.28 -0.98
C GLN A 167 17.50 3.14 0.28
N ALA A 168 16.32 3.74 0.42
CA ALA A 168 15.99 4.57 1.60
C ALA A 168 15.98 3.77 2.92
N VAL A 169 15.50 2.52 2.89
CA VAL A 169 15.49 1.63 4.06
C VAL A 169 16.90 1.28 4.50
N ALA A 170 17.75 0.86 3.56
CA ALA A 170 19.13 0.46 3.86
C ALA A 170 20.00 1.65 4.29
N GLU A 171 19.76 2.85 3.76
CA GLU A 171 20.41 4.08 4.23
C GLU A 171 20.17 4.34 5.73
N LYS A 172 18.97 3.99 6.25
CA LYS A 172 18.64 4.17 7.67
C LYS A 172 19.08 2.99 8.54
N HIS A 173 18.96 1.76 8.03
CA HIS A 173 19.04 0.54 8.84
C HIS A 173 20.25 -0.35 8.53
N GLY A 174 21.06 0.00 7.52
CA GLY A 174 22.03 -0.92 6.93
C GLY A 174 21.36 -2.01 6.07
N PRO A 175 22.13 -2.98 5.55
CA PRO A 175 21.60 -4.05 4.72
C PRO A 175 20.52 -4.87 5.44
N VAL A 176 19.36 -5.04 4.79
CA VAL A 176 18.19 -5.71 5.40
C VAL A 176 17.98 -7.13 4.87
N GLY A 177 17.30 -7.95 5.66
CA GLY A 177 16.77 -9.23 5.18
C GLY A 177 15.50 -9.00 4.34
N LEU A 178 15.13 -9.99 3.54
CA LEU A 178 13.97 -9.91 2.64
C LEU A 178 13.18 -11.22 2.66
N VAL A 179 11.88 -11.11 2.90
CA VAL A 179 10.91 -12.17 2.61
C VAL A 179 10.14 -11.74 1.37
N HIS A 180 10.37 -12.43 0.26
CA HIS A 180 9.83 -12.08 -1.05
C HIS A 180 8.92 -13.19 -1.55
N VAL A 181 7.64 -12.89 -1.74
CA VAL A 181 6.64 -13.83 -2.25
C VAL A 181 6.23 -13.40 -3.66
N ASP A 182 6.69 -14.13 -4.66
CA ASP A 182 6.45 -13.80 -6.08
C ASP A 182 6.53 -15.05 -6.95
N ALA A 183 5.93 -14.98 -8.14
CA ALA A 183 6.11 -15.97 -9.19
C ALA A 183 7.49 -15.88 -9.85
N HIS A 184 8.13 -14.71 -9.80
CA HIS A 184 9.38 -14.41 -10.49
C HIS A 184 10.49 -14.03 -9.52
N ALA A 185 11.74 -14.22 -9.95
CA ALA A 185 12.88 -13.91 -9.09
C ALA A 185 13.17 -12.39 -9.03
N ASP A 186 12.83 -11.65 -10.09
CA ASP A 186 13.06 -10.20 -10.22
C ASP A 186 14.54 -9.78 -10.01
N THR A 187 15.43 -10.65 -10.49
CA THR A 187 16.89 -10.55 -10.42
C THR A 187 17.57 -10.52 -11.78
N SER A 188 16.84 -10.12 -12.84
CA SER A 188 17.44 -9.93 -14.16
C SER A 188 18.44 -8.78 -14.12
N ASP A 189 19.47 -8.84 -14.97
CA ASP A 189 20.43 -7.74 -15.08
C ASP A 189 19.90 -6.67 -16.06
N VAL A 190 20.03 -6.89 -17.37
CA VAL A 190 19.60 -5.91 -18.38
C VAL A 190 18.41 -6.44 -19.17
N VAL A 191 17.38 -5.62 -19.34
CA VAL A 191 16.20 -5.93 -20.18
C VAL A 191 16.05 -4.83 -21.22
N LEU A 192 16.10 -5.20 -22.51
CA LEU A 192 16.00 -4.27 -23.65
C LEU A 192 16.97 -3.06 -23.58
N GLY A 193 18.15 -3.26 -22.99
CA GLY A 193 19.17 -2.22 -22.81
C GLY A 193 19.05 -1.40 -21.52
N GLU A 194 17.99 -1.59 -20.73
CA GLU A 194 17.77 -0.86 -19.48
C GLU A 194 18.04 -1.72 -18.25
N ARG A 195 18.63 -1.09 -17.21
CA ARG A 195 18.97 -1.73 -15.93
C ARG A 195 17.87 -1.60 -14.87
N ILE A 196 16.92 -0.68 -15.06
CA ILE A 196 15.87 -0.36 -14.09
C ILE A 196 14.51 -0.72 -14.72
N GLY A 197 13.84 -1.69 -14.12
CA GLY A 197 12.49 -2.12 -14.48
C GLY A 197 12.00 -3.20 -13.52
N HIS A 198 10.77 -3.69 -13.72
CA HIS A 198 10.09 -4.53 -12.73
C HIS A 198 10.76 -5.89 -12.49
N GLY A 199 11.49 -6.43 -13.48
CA GLY A 199 12.21 -7.70 -13.36
C GLY A 199 13.67 -7.58 -12.89
N THR A 200 14.14 -6.38 -12.55
CA THR A 200 15.53 -6.12 -12.12
C THR A 200 15.73 -5.59 -10.69
N PRO A 201 14.72 -5.28 -9.84
CA PRO A 201 14.93 -4.50 -8.63
C PRO A 201 15.89 -5.19 -7.65
N PHE A 202 15.74 -6.50 -7.41
CA PHE A 202 16.52 -7.18 -6.38
C PHE A 202 17.96 -7.45 -6.82
N ARG A 203 18.22 -7.56 -8.13
CA ARG A 203 19.59 -7.56 -8.67
C ARG A 203 20.32 -6.28 -8.26
N ARG A 204 19.69 -5.12 -8.47
CA ARG A 204 20.24 -3.81 -8.09
C ARG A 204 20.46 -3.72 -6.59
N CYS A 205 19.49 -4.17 -5.81
CA CYS A 205 19.61 -4.16 -4.36
C CYS A 205 20.80 -5.00 -3.83
N VAL A 206 21.09 -6.15 -4.44
CA VAL A 206 22.27 -6.95 -4.08
C VAL A 206 23.57 -6.26 -4.52
N GLU A 207 23.62 -5.75 -5.75
CA GLU A 207 24.82 -5.07 -6.27
C GLU A 207 25.20 -3.82 -5.48
N GLU A 208 24.21 -3.11 -4.93
CA GLU A 208 24.41 -1.94 -4.07
C GLU A 208 24.55 -2.28 -2.58
N GLY A 209 24.53 -3.57 -2.21
CA GLY A 209 24.67 -4.00 -0.81
C GLY A 209 23.49 -3.60 0.08
N LEU A 210 22.29 -3.40 -0.48
CA LEU A 210 21.08 -3.04 0.25
C LEU A 210 20.46 -4.24 0.98
N LEU A 211 20.77 -5.45 0.53
CA LEU A 211 20.27 -6.70 1.07
C LEU A 211 21.39 -7.53 1.70
N ASP A 212 21.10 -8.07 2.88
CA ASP A 212 21.90 -9.11 3.49
C ASP A 212 21.48 -10.46 2.91
N CYS A 213 22.26 -10.96 1.95
CA CYS A 213 21.95 -12.17 1.19
C CYS A 213 21.85 -13.45 2.06
N SER A 214 22.38 -13.44 3.28
CA SER A 214 22.20 -14.56 4.24
C SER A 214 20.79 -14.61 4.84
N ARG A 215 20.01 -13.53 4.67
CA ARG A 215 18.65 -13.36 5.22
C ARG A 215 17.62 -13.03 4.13
N VAL A 216 17.83 -13.51 2.91
CA VAL A 216 16.88 -13.37 1.79
C VAL A 216 16.22 -14.72 1.51
N VAL A 217 14.89 -14.73 1.41
CA VAL A 217 14.11 -15.89 0.97
C VAL A 217 13.11 -15.49 -0.10
N GLN A 218 13.05 -16.27 -1.19
CA GLN A 218 12.07 -16.12 -2.27
C GLN A 218 11.13 -17.32 -2.30
N ILE A 219 9.82 -17.08 -2.34
CA ILE A 219 8.79 -18.10 -2.20
C ILE A 219 7.79 -17.96 -3.36
N GLY A 220 7.55 -19.06 -4.09
CA GLY A 220 6.51 -19.11 -5.13
C GLY A 220 7.01 -19.10 -6.58
N LEU A 221 8.33 -19.15 -6.79
CA LEU A 221 8.97 -19.13 -8.11
C LEU A 221 8.43 -20.25 -9.03
N ARG A 222 8.00 -19.88 -10.24
CA ARG A 222 7.44 -20.80 -11.24
C ARG A 222 7.43 -20.17 -12.64
N GLY A 223 7.09 -20.96 -13.66
CA GLY A 223 6.93 -20.50 -15.05
C GLY A 223 8.04 -21.02 -15.98
N SER A 224 8.00 -20.60 -17.25
CA SER A 224 9.02 -20.94 -18.25
C SER A 224 10.18 -19.96 -18.21
N GLY A 225 11.42 -20.47 -18.34
CA GLY A 225 12.64 -19.66 -18.38
C GLY A 225 13.29 -19.60 -19.77
N TYR A 226 14.37 -18.82 -19.87
CA TYR A 226 15.21 -18.71 -21.06
C TYR A 226 16.48 -19.57 -20.98
N SER A 227 16.73 -20.20 -19.84
CA SER A 227 17.87 -21.08 -19.59
C SER A 227 17.44 -22.30 -18.78
N ALA A 228 18.25 -23.36 -18.81
CA ALA A 228 18.04 -24.55 -17.99
C ALA A 228 18.04 -24.24 -16.48
N ASP A 229 18.69 -23.15 -16.07
CA ASP A 229 18.76 -22.70 -14.69
C ASP A 229 18.63 -21.18 -14.59
N SER A 230 17.38 -20.71 -14.58
CA SER A 230 17.07 -19.28 -14.49
C SER A 230 17.35 -18.67 -13.11
N TYR A 231 17.75 -19.48 -12.13
CA TYR A 231 17.95 -19.05 -10.74
C TYR A 231 19.41 -19.22 -10.27
N ALA A 232 20.32 -19.60 -11.17
CA ALA A 232 21.74 -19.82 -10.88
C ALA A 232 22.36 -18.62 -10.16
N TRP A 233 22.10 -17.41 -10.67
CA TRP A 233 22.64 -16.18 -10.09
C TRP A 233 22.15 -15.97 -8.65
N SER A 234 20.85 -16.13 -8.40
CA SER A 234 20.27 -15.91 -7.07
C SER A 234 20.87 -16.86 -6.03
N ARG A 235 21.07 -18.14 -6.37
CA ARG A 235 21.71 -19.12 -5.47
C ARG A 235 23.18 -18.80 -5.21
N ALA A 236 23.89 -18.25 -6.19
CA ALA A 236 25.30 -17.87 -6.04
C ALA A 236 25.52 -16.65 -5.11
N GLN A 237 24.46 -15.93 -4.70
CA GLN A 237 24.60 -14.78 -3.79
C GLN A 237 24.64 -15.18 -2.31
N VAL A 238 24.25 -16.41 -1.99
CA VAL A 238 24.31 -16.90 -0.61
C VAL A 238 25.77 -17.28 -0.32
N PRO A 239 26.40 -16.74 0.74
CA PRO A 239 27.71 -17.19 1.16
C PRO A 239 27.71 -18.70 1.36
N GLU A 240 28.77 -19.40 0.95
CA GLU A 240 28.88 -20.83 1.27
C GLU A 240 28.69 -21.01 2.77
N ILE A 241 27.64 -21.75 3.15
CA ILE A 241 27.53 -22.28 4.50
C ILE A 241 28.68 -23.28 4.58
N ASN A 242 29.82 -22.84 5.13
CA ASN A 242 30.89 -23.77 5.51
C ASN A 242 30.22 -24.89 6.31
N ASN A 243 30.25 -26.10 5.74
CA ASN A 243 29.63 -27.30 6.29
C ASN A 243 29.89 -27.39 7.81
N ILE A 244 28.82 -27.28 8.60
CA ILE A 244 28.81 -27.74 9.99
C ILE A 244 28.71 -29.27 9.95
#